data_AF-A0A8J7G5E4-F1
#
_entry.id   AF-A0A8J7G5E4-F1
#
_cell.length_a   1.000
_cell.length_b   1.000
_cell.length_c   1.000
_cell.angle_alpha   90.00
_cell.angle_beta   90.00
_cell.angle_gamma   90.00
#
_symmetry.space_group_name_H-M   'P 1'
#
loop_
_entity.id
_entity.type
_entity.pdbx_description
1 polymer ?
#
loop_
_entity_poly.entity_id
_entity_poly.type
_entity_poly.pdbx_seq_one_letter_code
_entity_poly.pdbx_strand_id
1 'polypeptide(L)' 'MGRISDLVDQALKTGYLSLAAEDQLRSLLQVKNTPEELTAFLQLQRAAMEGLVKQESRELAHLQKLPL' A
#
# COMPACT_ATOMS: atom_id res chain seq x y z
N MET A 1 10.71 -9.25 11.15
CA MET A 1 10.81 -7.78 10.99
C MET A 1 10.47 -7.43 9.55
N GLY A 2 9.38 -6.72 9.31
CA GLY A 2 9.16 -6.00 8.05
C GLY A 2 9.18 -4.51 8.35
N ARG A 3 9.61 -3.68 7.40
CA ARG A 3 9.52 -2.22 7.47
C ARG A 3 8.50 -1.71 6.48
N ILE A 4 7.83 -0.61 6.82
CA ILE A 4 6.93 0.09 5.91
C ILE A 4 7.72 0.61 4.71
N SER A 5 8.95 1.11 4.93
CA SER A 5 9.82 1.57 3.84
C SER A 5 10.07 0.51 2.77
N ASP A 6 10.29 -0.75 3.17
CA ASP A 6 10.59 -1.83 2.23
C ASP A 6 9.36 -2.17 1.36
N LEU A 7 8.17 -2.17 1.96
CA LEU A 7 6.91 -2.36 1.24
C LEU A 7 6.63 -1.20 0.28
N VAL A 8 6.89 0.03 0.72
CA VAL A 8 6.71 1.24 -0.10
C VAL A 8 7.65 1.21 -1.30
N ASP A 9 8.93 0.90 -1.09
CA ASP A 9 9.92 0.78 -2.17
C ASP A 9 9.54 -0.30 -3.17
N GLN A 10 9.06 -1.45 -2.71
CA GLN A 10 8.59 -2.51 -3.59
C GLN A 10 7.38 -2.05 -4.39
N ALA A 11 6.38 -1.44 -3.75
CA ALA A 11 5.18 -0.95 -4.42
C ALA A 11 5.47 0.14 -5.44
N LEU A 12 6.41 1.05 -5.15
CA LEU A 12 6.85 2.08 -6.10
C LEU A 12 7.60 1.48 -7.30
N LYS A 13 8.40 0.43 -7.08
CA LYS A 13 9.11 -0.27 -8.16
C LYS A 13 8.17 -1.05 -9.07
N THR A 14 7.16 -1.70 -8.50
CA THR A 14 6.21 -2.53 -9.26
C THR A 14 5.02 -1.74 -9.79
N GLY A 15 4.74 -0.56 -9.22
CA GLY A 15 3.49 0.17 -9.41
C GLY A 15 2.27 -0.56 -8.81
N TYR A 16 2.49 -1.53 -7.91
CA TYR A 16 1.44 -2.41 -7.42
C TYR A 16 1.61 -2.79 -5.96
N LEU A 17 0.52 -2.66 -5.20
CA LEU A 17 0.40 -3.12 -3.82
C LEU A 17 -0.63 -4.27 -3.77
N SER A 18 -0.13 -5.48 -3.54
CA SER A 18 -0.97 -6.68 -3.43
C SER A 18 -1.69 -6.74 -2.08
N LEU A 19 -2.75 -7.55 -1.98
CA LEU A 19 -3.48 -7.81 -0.74
C LEU A 19 -2.55 -8.25 0.40
N ALA A 20 -1.61 -9.16 0.12
CA ALA A 20 -0.66 -9.62 1.12
C ALA A 20 0.24 -8.48 1.64
N ALA A 21 0.66 -7.57 0.75
CA ALA A 21 1.44 -6.40 1.13
C ALA A 21 0.58 -5.36 1.89
N GLU A 22 -0.68 -5.20 1.52
CA GLU A 22 -1.65 -4.36 2.26
C GLU A 22 -1.89 -4.87 3.68
N ASP A 23 -2.04 -6.17 3.85
CA ASP A 23 -2.23 -6.79 5.16
C ASP A 23 -0.97 -6.65 6.03
N GLN A 24 0.21 -6.88 5.46
CA GLN A 24 1.48 -6.64 6.16
C GLN A 24 1.61 -5.18 6.56
N LEU A 25 1.31 -4.24 5.66
CA LEU A 25 1.33 -2.81 5.94
C LEU A 25 0.38 -2.45 7.09
N ARG A 26 -0.83 -3.04 7.11
CA ARG A 26 -1.82 -2.85 8.17
C ARG A 26 -1.30 -3.34 9.53
N SER A 27 -0.60 -4.48 9.57
CA SER A 27 0.04 -4.96 10.81
C SER A 27 1.17 -4.05 11.29
N LEU A 28 1.99 -3.52 10.37
CA LEU A 28 3.09 -2.61 10.71
C LEU A 28 2.59 -1.25 11.20
N LEU A 29 1.47 -0.74 10.68
CA LEU A 29 0.86 0.51 11.14
C LEU A 29 0.25 0.41 12.55
N GLN A 30 -0.07 -0.79 13.04
CA GLN A 30 -0.66 -0.99 14.37
C GLN A 30 0.35 -0.89 15.52
N VAL A 31 1.65 -0.99 15.25
CA VAL A 31 2.70 -0.85 16.27
C VAL A 31 3.22 0.60 16.32
N LYS A 32 4.04 0.93 17.34
CA LYS A 32 4.71 2.24 17.37
C LYS A 32 5.67 2.36 16.17
N ASN A 33 5.41 3.35 15.31
CA ASN A 33 6.21 3.65 14.13
C ASN A 33 7.11 4.85 14.37
N THR A 34 8.26 4.87 13.70
CA THR A 34 9.14 6.05 13.70
C THR A 34 8.61 7.10 12.70
N PRO A 35 9.02 8.38 12.82
CA PRO A 35 8.65 9.42 11.85
C PRO A 35 9.01 9.07 10.40
N GLU A 36 10.10 8.32 10.19
CA GLU A 36 10.56 7.90 8.87
C GLU A 36 9.61 6.86 8.26
N GLU A 37 9.15 5.89 9.05
CA GLU A 37 8.19 4.87 8.60
C GLU A 37 6.83 5.50 8.30
N LEU A 38 6.41 6.51 9.07
CA LEU A 38 5.22 7.31 8.77
C LEU A 38 5.38 8.13 7.48
N THR A 39 6.56 8.70 7.24
CA THR A 39 6.85 9.43 6.00
C THR A 39 6.78 8.50 4.79
N ALA A 40 7.36 7.30 4.89
CA ALA A 40 7.27 6.30 3.83
C ALA A 40 5.81 5.90 3.55
N PHE A 41 4.99 5.73 4.60
CA PHE A 41 3.56 5.49 4.43
C PHE A 41 2.85 6.62 3.68
N LEU A 42 3.12 7.89 4.02
CA LEU A 42 2.54 9.04 3.34
C LEU A 42 2.94 9.11 1.86
N GLN A 43 4.18 8.75 1.52
CA GLN A 43 4.63 8.64 0.13
C GLN A 43 3.82 7.59 -0.64
N LEU A 44 3.58 6.42 -0.05
CA LEU A 44 2.74 5.39 -0.66
C LEU A 44 1.29 5.85 -0.86
N GLN A 45 0.71 6.53 0.13
CA GLN A 45 -0.65 7.08 -0.01
C GLN A 45 -0.73 8.08 -1.17
N ARG A 46 0.25 8.97 -1.28
CA ARG A 46 0.32 9.94 -2.38
C ARG A 46 0.48 9.26 -3.73
N ALA A 47 1.38 8.28 -3.84
CA ALA A 47 1.59 7.53 -5.08
C ALA A 47 0.32 6.79 -5.53
N ALA A 48 -0.44 6.23 -4.58
CA ALA A 48 -1.73 5.61 -4.90
C ALA A 48 -2.79 6.63 -5.35
N MET A 49 -2.83 7.81 -4.73
CA MET A 49 -3.73 8.90 -5.15
C MET A 49 -3.39 9.44 -6.55
N GLU A 50 -2.10 9.53 -6.87
CA GLU A 50 -1.59 9.95 -8.18
C GLU A 50 -1.69 8.85 -9.25
N GLY A 51 -2.14 7.64 -8.88
CA GLY A 51 -2.28 6.50 -9.78
C GLY A 51 -0.97 5.80 -10.15
N LEU A 52 0.14 6.15 -9.50
CA LEU A 52 1.45 5.53 -9.68
C LEU A 52 1.51 4.13 -9.06
N VAL A 53 0.70 3.88 -8.03
CA VAL A 53 0.58 2.58 -7.38
C VAL A 53 -0.88 2.16 -7.39
N LYS A 54 -1.18 1.01 -8.01
CA LYS A 54 -2.50 0.39 -7.90
C LYS A 54 -2.57 -0.48 -6.64
N GLN A 55 -3.78 -0.59 -6.10
CA GLN A 55 -4.08 -1.37 -4.91
C GLN A 55 -5.04 -2.49 -5.26
N GLU A 56 -4.64 -3.73 -5.02
CA GLU A 56 -5.42 -4.91 -5.38
C GLU A 56 -6.81 -4.87 -4.72
N SER A 57 -6.91 -4.44 -3.46
CA SER A 57 -8.20 -4.33 -2.77
C SER A 57 -9.17 -3.38 -3.47
N ARG A 58 -8.66 -2.28 -4.04
CA ARG A 58 -9.48 -1.30 -4.78
C ARG A 58 -9.90 -1.83 -6.15
N GLU A 59 -9.02 -2.56 -6.83
CA GLU A 59 -9.35 -3.19 -8.10
C GLU A 59 -10.43 -4.26 -7.91
N LEU A 60 -10.30 -5.12 -6.91
CA LEU A 60 -11.32 -6.12 -6.58
C LEU A 60 -12.65 -5.48 -6.20
N ALA A 61 -12.64 -4.42 -5.40
CA ALA A 61 -13.84 -3.68 -5.05
C ALA A 61 -14.48 -2.99 -6.26
N HIS A 62 -13.71 -2.61 -7.28
CA HIS A 62 -14.23 -2.07 -8.53
C HIS A 62 -14.85 -3.17 -9.40
N LEU A 63 -14.19 -4.32 -9.54
CA LEU A 63 -14.69 -5.47 -10.31
C LEU A 63 -16.00 -6.01 -9.75
N GLN A 64 -16.17 -6.05 -8.43
CA GLN A 64 -17.42 -6.48 -7.79
C GLN A 64 -18.60 -5.51 -8.04
N LYS A 65 -18.34 -4.30 -8.52
CA LYS A 65 -19.36 -3.29 -8.82
C LYS A 65 -19.79 -3.27 -10.29
N LEU A 66 -19.13 -4.03 -11.17
CA LEU A 66 -19.59 -4.14 -12.56
C LEU A 66 -20.88 -4.99 -12.63
N PRO A 67 -21.91 -4.56 -13.38
CA PRO A 67 -23.03 -5.43 -13.69
C PRO A 67 -22.57 -6.61 -14.57
N LEU A 68 -23.06 -7.81 -14.25
CA LEU A 68 -22.87 -9.05 -15.01
C LEU A 68 -23.46 -8.96 -16.42
#